data_AF-A0A256XB45-F1
#
_entry.id   AF-A0A256XB45-F1
#
_cell.length_a   1.000
_cell.length_b   1.000
_cell.length_c   1.000
_cell.angle_alpha   90.00
_cell.angle_beta   90.00
_cell.angle_gamma   90.00
#
_symmetry.space_group_name_H-M   'P 1'
#
loop_
_entity.id
_entity.type
_entity.pdbx_description
1 polymer ?
#
loop_
_entity_poly.entity_id
_entity_poly.type
_entity_poly.pdbx_seq_one_letter_code
_entity_poly.pdbx_strand_id
1 'polypeptide(L)'
;MLRLRYLCSRNYDRDKILGIIRDEIDKIEYTLTDLYELDFLANYAMQDFIHYFYCKKGYYVRKNFNEDEARLELCKAIIYREDKIRRIVSNWISWWLVKWKQRVRIVFTDRGERESNDEMKEVNEKLRGVEKDVLNYHKRLAITALVNVNEICSLDVISDALRARLC
;
A
#
# COMPACT_ATOMS: atom_id res chain seq x y z
N MET A 1 2.89 -27.21 8.52
CA MET A 1 3.58 -26.27 7.59
C MET A 1 3.02 -26.32 6.17
N LEU A 2 2.76 -27.51 5.60
CA LEU A 2 2.16 -27.69 4.26
C LEU A 2 0.76 -27.05 4.11
N ARG A 3 -0.15 -27.26 5.07
CA ARG A 3 -1.50 -26.65 5.08
C ARG A 3 -1.49 -25.12 5.11
N LEU A 4 -0.53 -24.53 5.83
CA LEU A 4 -0.37 -23.08 5.92
C LEU A 4 0.09 -22.52 4.57
N ARG A 5 1.13 -23.10 3.95
CA ARG A 5 1.58 -22.69 2.62
C ARG A 5 0.48 -22.85 1.57
N TYR A 6 -0.31 -23.92 1.66
CA TYR A 6 -1.46 -24.15 0.78
C TYR A 6 -2.57 -23.08 0.92
N LEU A 7 -2.89 -22.66 2.15
CA LEU A 7 -3.86 -21.58 2.37
C LEU A 7 -3.33 -20.25 1.85
N CYS A 8 -2.08 -19.91 2.18
CA CYS A 8 -1.46 -18.65 1.75
C CYS A 8 -1.21 -18.60 0.23
N SER A 9 -1.05 -19.74 -0.45
CA SER A 9 -0.87 -19.79 -1.91
C SER A 9 -2.15 -19.50 -2.71
N ARG A 10 -3.33 -19.49 -2.07
CA ARG A 10 -4.62 -19.23 -2.74
C ARG A 10 -5.17 -17.82 -2.49
N ASN A 11 -4.31 -16.84 -2.20
CA ASN A 11 -4.71 -15.46 -1.91
C ASN A 11 -5.64 -15.30 -0.68
N TYR A 12 -5.70 -16.31 0.19
CA TYR A 12 -6.50 -16.25 1.43
C TYR A 12 -6.18 -15.03 2.29
N ASP A 13 -4.90 -14.67 2.39
CA ASP A 13 -4.42 -13.50 3.10
C ASP A 13 -4.97 -12.20 2.53
N ARG A 14 -4.95 -12.09 1.19
CA ARG A 14 -5.45 -10.93 0.45
C ARG A 14 -6.96 -10.77 0.63
N ASP A 15 -7.72 -11.84 0.40
CA ASP A 15 -9.18 -11.81 0.48
C ASP A 15 -9.65 -11.49 1.91
N LYS A 16 -8.95 -12.03 2.91
CA LYS A 16 -9.28 -11.78 4.31
C LYS A 16 -8.94 -10.36 4.74
N ILE A 17 -7.80 -9.81 4.33
CA ILE A 17 -7.48 -8.39 4.59
C ILE A 17 -8.48 -7.48 3.87
N LEU A 18 -8.78 -7.77 2.61
CA LEU A 18 -9.72 -6.98 1.83
C LEU A 18 -11.09 -6.93 2.51
N GLY A 19 -11.58 -8.06 3.01
CA GLY A 19 -12.81 -8.13 3.80
C GLY A 19 -12.72 -7.27 5.07
N ILE A 20 -11.63 -7.37 5.83
CA ILE A 20 -11.44 -6.55 7.05
C ILE A 20 -11.42 -5.05 6.69
N ILE A 21 -10.73 -4.64 5.63
CA ILE A 21 -10.65 -3.25 5.19
C ILE A 21 -12.03 -2.76 4.75
N ARG A 22 -12.75 -3.56 3.97
CA ARG A 22 -14.12 -3.25 3.52
C ARG A 22 -15.04 -3.02 4.71
N ASP A 23 -15.04 -3.93 5.68
CA ASP A 23 -15.83 -3.83 6.91
C ASP A 23 -15.53 -2.53 7.67
N GLU A 24 -14.26 -2.11 7.74
CA GLU A 24 -13.88 -0.90 8.46
C GLU A 24 -14.20 0.38 7.69
N ILE A 25 -14.08 0.38 6.35
CA ILE A 25 -14.51 1.52 5.54
C ILE A 25 -16.01 1.72 5.66
N ASP A 26 -16.81 0.66 5.54
CA ASP A 26 -18.27 0.70 5.63
C ASP A 26 -18.76 1.27 6.97
N LYS A 27 -18.07 0.92 8.07
CA LYS A 27 -18.35 1.49 9.41
C LYS A 27 -18.07 2.99 9.52
N ILE A 28 -17.04 3.49 8.85
CA ILE A 28 -16.59 4.88 8.97
C ILE A 28 -17.31 5.79 7.96
N GLU A 29 -17.46 5.31 6.73
CA GLU A 29 -17.98 6.05 5.59
C GLU A 29 -19.37 5.52 5.21
N TYR A 30 -20.33 5.68 6.11
CA TYR A 30 -21.72 5.24 5.95
C TYR A 30 -22.44 5.81 4.70
N THR A 31 -21.84 6.78 4.02
CA THR A 31 -22.35 7.40 2.79
C THR A 31 -21.92 6.67 1.52
N LEU A 32 -20.95 5.77 1.59
CA LEU A 32 -20.54 4.93 0.45
C LEU A 32 -21.57 3.80 0.26
N THR A 33 -22.66 4.10 -0.45
CA THR A 33 -23.71 3.12 -0.74
C THR A 33 -23.47 2.31 -2.02
N ASP A 34 -22.55 2.75 -2.88
CA ASP A 34 -22.17 2.00 -4.08
C ASP A 34 -21.10 0.94 -3.76
N LEU A 35 -21.45 -0.32 -3.97
CA LEU A 35 -20.56 -1.46 -3.77
C LEU A 35 -19.32 -1.39 -4.67
N TYR A 36 -19.42 -0.81 -5.87
CA TYR A 36 -18.28 -0.65 -6.76
C TYR A 36 -17.27 0.37 -6.21
N GLU A 37 -17.75 1.51 -5.69
CA GLU A 37 -16.90 2.52 -5.06
C GLU A 37 -16.23 1.97 -3.80
N LEU A 38 -16.98 1.26 -2.96
CA LEU A 38 -16.46 0.60 -1.77
C LEU A 38 -15.37 -0.43 -2.14
N ASP A 39 -15.60 -1.23 -3.18
CA ASP A 39 -14.66 -2.24 -3.65
C ASP A 39 -13.39 -1.62 -4.23
N PHE A 40 -13.53 -0.57 -5.03
CA PHE A 40 -12.41 0.18 -5.54
C PHE A 40 -11.57 0.75 -4.38
N LEU A 41 -12.22 1.43 -3.43
CA LEU A 41 -11.55 2.07 -2.31
C LEU A 41 -10.85 1.05 -1.40
N ALA A 42 -11.51 -0.08 -1.10
CA ALA A 42 -10.95 -1.14 -0.29
C ALA A 42 -9.74 -1.82 -0.97
N ASN A 43 -9.80 -2.05 -2.29
CA ASN A 43 -8.66 -2.59 -3.04
C ASN A 43 -7.47 -1.61 -3.06
N TYR A 44 -7.74 -0.32 -3.25
CA TYR A 44 -6.72 0.71 -3.24
C TYR A 44 -6.06 0.83 -1.85
N ALA A 45 -6.87 0.86 -0.79
CA ALA A 45 -6.39 0.81 0.59
C ALA A 45 -5.58 -0.46 0.90
N MET A 46 -6.00 -1.63 0.42
CA MET A 46 -5.30 -2.88 0.67
C MET A 46 -3.85 -2.85 0.15
N GLN A 47 -3.61 -2.24 -1.01
CA GLN A 47 -2.24 -2.09 -1.55
C GLN A 47 -1.36 -1.29 -0.59
N ASP A 48 -1.85 -0.14 -0.13
CA ASP A 48 -1.14 0.69 0.85
C ASP A 48 -0.97 -0.02 2.21
N PHE A 49 -1.97 -0.79 2.63
CA PHE A 49 -1.91 -1.53 3.89
C PHE A 49 -0.80 -2.58 3.89
N ILE A 50 -0.59 -3.28 2.77
CA ILE A 50 0.48 -4.27 2.64
C ILE A 50 1.84 -3.59 2.80
N HIS A 51 2.06 -2.46 2.12
CA HIS A 51 3.26 -1.64 2.28
C HIS A 51 3.46 -1.17 3.73
N TYR A 52 2.40 -0.63 4.33
CA TYR A 52 2.41 -0.18 5.72
C TYR A 52 2.77 -1.32 6.68
N PHE A 53 2.15 -2.49 6.52
CA PHE A 53 2.43 -3.67 7.33
C PHE A 53 3.88 -4.10 7.17
N TYR A 54 4.38 -4.18 5.94
CA TYR A 54 5.76 -4.57 5.69
C TYR A 54 6.78 -3.60 6.27
N CYS A 55 6.50 -2.30 6.17
CA CYS A 55 7.30 -1.25 6.80
C CYS A 55 7.30 -1.39 8.33
N LYS A 56 6.13 -1.47 8.97
CA LYS A 56 6.03 -1.57 10.44
C LYS A 56 6.59 -2.87 11.01
N LYS A 57 6.76 -3.91 10.18
CA LYS A 57 7.47 -5.15 10.53
C LYS A 57 8.96 -5.13 10.20
N GLY A 58 9.45 -4.05 9.59
CA GLY A 58 10.85 -3.89 9.23
C GLY A 58 11.31 -4.78 8.07
N TYR A 59 10.40 -5.26 7.20
CA TYR A 59 10.81 -6.07 6.04
C TYR A 59 11.53 -5.24 4.98
N TYR A 60 11.10 -3.99 4.77
CA TYR A 60 11.63 -3.13 3.70
C TYR A 60 13.06 -2.65 3.90
N VAL A 61 13.51 -2.60 5.16
CA VAL A 61 14.90 -2.25 5.51
C VAL A 61 15.85 -3.45 5.45
N ARG A 62 15.34 -4.68 5.26
CA ARG A 62 16.19 -5.88 5.12
C ARG A 62 16.90 -5.85 3.78
N LYS A 63 18.21 -6.08 3.79
CA LYS A 63 19.04 -6.18 2.58
C LYS A 63 18.53 -7.29 1.64
N ASN A 64 18.12 -8.42 2.21
CA ASN A 64 17.60 -9.58 1.49
C ASN A 64 16.07 -9.66 1.63
N PHE A 65 15.37 -8.58 1.27
CA PHE A 65 13.90 -8.60 1.27
C PHE A 65 13.37 -9.71 0.35
N ASN A 66 12.53 -10.58 0.90
CA ASN A 66 11.82 -11.61 0.16
C ASN A 66 10.32 -11.39 0.35
N GLU A 67 9.62 -11.08 -0.73
CA GLU A 67 8.19 -10.78 -0.71
C GLU A 67 7.34 -11.99 -0.32
N ASP A 68 7.69 -13.19 -0.78
CA ASP A 68 6.98 -14.43 -0.43
C ASP A 68 7.09 -14.72 1.07
N GLU A 69 8.26 -14.46 1.67
CA GLU A 69 8.44 -14.57 3.12
C GLU A 69 7.59 -13.55 3.87
N ALA A 70 7.64 -12.28 3.46
CA ALA A 70 6.86 -11.21 4.09
C ALA A 70 5.35 -11.47 3.98
N ARG A 71 4.90 -11.97 2.83
CA ARG A 71 3.52 -12.38 2.57
C ARG A 71 3.12 -13.59 3.40
N LEU A 72 3.98 -14.60 3.51
CA LEU A 72 3.73 -15.73 4.39
C LEU A 72 3.57 -15.30 5.85
N GLU A 73 4.36 -14.33 6.31
CA GLU A 73 4.26 -13.80 7.67
C GLU A 73 2.97 -12.98 7.89
N LEU A 74 2.53 -12.22 6.90
CA LEU A 74 1.22 -11.57 6.92
C LEU A 74 0.09 -12.61 7.01
N CYS A 75 0.13 -13.64 6.17
CA CYS A 75 -0.82 -14.74 6.18
C CYS A 75 -0.85 -15.48 7.54
N LYS A 76 0.30 -15.77 8.14
CA LYS A 76 0.39 -16.32 9.51
C LYS A 76 -0.25 -15.38 10.52
N ALA A 77 0.01 -14.09 10.42
CA ALA A 77 -0.55 -13.11 11.34
C ALA A 77 -2.08 -13.04 11.24
N ILE A 78 -2.65 -13.18 10.04
CA ILE A 78 -4.10 -13.27 9.84
C ILE A 78 -4.65 -14.55 10.47
N ILE A 79 -4.09 -15.72 10.14
CA ILE A 79 -4.59 -17.02 10.60
C ILE A 79 -4.53 -17.16 12.12
N TYR A 80 -3.43 -16.74 12.73
CA TYR A 80 -3.18 -16.99 14.15
C TYR A 80 -3.48 -15.79 15.05
N ARG A 81 -3.63 -14.59 14.49
CA ARG A 81 -3.76 -13.33 15.24
C ARG A 81 -4.71 -12.35 14.55
N GLU A 82 -5.82 -12.86 14.00
CA GLU A 82 -6.80 -12.07 13.26
C GLU A 82 -7.23 -10.80 14.02
N ASP A 83 -7.56 -10.91 15.31
CA ASP A 83 -7.98 -9.76 16.13
C ASP A 83 -6.91 -8.66 16.20
N LYS A 84 -5.63 -9.05 16.22
CA LYS A 84 -4.53 -8.08 16.21
C LYS A 84 -4.44 -7.39 14.85
N ILE A 85 -4.64 -8.13 13.76
CA ILE A 85 -4.68 -7.55 12.41
C ILE A 85 -5.87 -6.60 12.28
N ARG A 86 -7.06 -6.99 12.73
CA ARG A 86 -8.25 -6.11 12.73
C ARG A 86 -8.01 -4.81 13.47
N ARG A 87 -7.41 -4.85 14.66
CA ARG A 87 -7.04 -3.62 15.40
C ARG A 87 -6.03 -2.75 14.66
N ILE A 88 -5.03 -3.36 14.01
CA ILE A 88 -4.05 -2.62 13.20
C ILE A 88 -4.75 -1.94 12.01
N VAL A 89 -5.61 -2.66 11.28
CA VAL A 89 -6.39 -2.12 10.16
C VAL A 89 -7.29 -0.99 10.62
N SER A 90 -8.08 -1.19 11.68
CA SER A 90 -9.02 -0.19 12.21
C SER A 90 -8.33 1.13 12.60
N ASN A 91 -7.18 1.03 13.27
CA ASN A 91 -6.38 2.20 13.62
C ASN A 91 -5.79 2.88 12.37
N TRP A 92 -5.32 2.09 11.40
CA TRP A 92 -4.66 2.59 10.21
C TRP A 92 -5.64 3.22 9.21
N ILE A 93 -6.79 2.59 8.98
CA ILE A 93 -7.75 2.99 7.94
C ILE A 93 -8.37 4.37 8.23
N SER A 94 -8.60 4.70 9.51
CA SER A 94 -9.09 6.01 9.92
C SER A 94 -8.16 7.13 9.44
N TRP A 95 -6.85 6.97 9.63
CA TRP A 95 -5.84 7.92 9.15
C TRP A 95 -5.70 7.88 7.63
N TRP A 96 -5.79 6.69 7.05
CA TRP A 96 -5.69 6.50 5.61
C TRP A 96 -6.81 7.22 4.86
N LEU A 97 -8.05 7.12 5.35
CA LEU A 97 -9.23 7.80 4.77
C LEU A 97 -9.08 9.33 4.80
N VAL A 98 -8.51 9.89 5.87
CA VAL A 98 -8.21 11.33 5.94
C VAL A 98 -7.23 11.72 4.82
N LYS A 99 -6.16 10.95 4.63
CA LYS A 99 -5.17 11.20 3.56
C LYS A 99 -5.77 11.01 2.17
N TRP A 100 -6.56 9.96 1.96
CA TRP A 100 -7.28 9.71 0.72
C TRP A 100 -8.15 10.91 0.33
N LYS A 101 -9.00 11.39 1.24
CA LYS A 101 -9.87 12.55 1.03
C LYS A 101 -9.07 13.82 0.70
N GLN A 102 -7.93 14.04 1.37
CA GLN A 102 -7.05 15.17 1.06
C GLN A 102 -6.54 15.09 -0.39
N ARG A 103 -6.14 13.91 -0.86
CA ARG A 103 -5.57 13.76 -2.22
C ARG A 103 -6.60 13.79 -3.32
N VAL A 104 -7.75 13.15 -3.12
CA VAL A 104 -8.85 13.23 -4.07
C VAL A 104 -9.29 14.69 -4.26
N ARG A 105 -9.39 15.47 -3.17
CA ARG A 105 -9.69 16.91 -3.26
C ARG A 105 -8.67 17.66 -4.12
N ILE A 106 -7.37 17.41 -3.93
CA ILE A 106 -6.29 18.04 -4.71
C ILE A 106 -6.45 17.75 -6.21
N VAL A 107 -6.69 16.49 -6.58
CA VAL A 107 -6.89 16.08 -7.98
C VAL A 107 -8.07 16.81 -8.63
N PHE A 108 -9.14 17.08 -7.89
CA PHE A 108 -10.29 17.83 -8.40
C PHE A 108 -10.10 19.36 -8.38
N THR A 109 -9.17 19.89 -7.59
CA THR A 109 -8.90 21.33 -7.53
C THR A 109 -7.77 21.79 -8.44
N ASP A 110 -6.80 20.92 -8.76
CA ASP A 110 -5.65 21.26 -9.60
C ASP A 110 -5.79 20.77 -11.05
N ARG A 111 -5.57 21.66 -12.02
CA ARG A 111 -5.35 21.35 -13.44
C ARG A 111 -3.98 20.67 -13.67
N GLY A 112 -3.64 19.64 -12.90
CA GLY A 112 -2.27 19.09 -12.78
C GLY A 112 -1.91 17.91 -13.69
N GLU A 113 -2.86 17.34 -14.45
CA GLU A 113 -2.64 16.07 -15.16
C GLU A 113 -1.66 16.16 -16.36
N ARG A 114 -1.36 17.36 -16.88
CA ARG A 114 -0.50 17.50 -18.06
C ARG A 114 0.98 17.59 -17.74
N GLU A 115 1.37 18.21 -16.62
CA GLU A 115 2.79 18.38 -16.26
C GLU A 115 3.41 17.10 -15.67
N SER A 116 2.63 16.29 -14.94
CA SER A 116 3.16 15.08 -14.29
C SER A 116 3.55 13.96 -15.27
N ASN A 117 2.91 13.90 -16.43
CA ASN A 117 3.10 12.81 -17.39
C ASN A 117 4.40 12.94 -18.20
N ASP A 118 4.82 14.17 -18.50
CA ASP A 118 6.06 14.41 -19.24
C ASP A 118 7.29 14.29 -18.33
N GLU A 119 7.22 14.76 -17.08
CA GLU A 119 8.26 14.54 -16.06
C GLU A 119 8.49 13.05 -15.77
N MET A 120 7.40 12.25 -15.68
CA MET A 120 7.51 10.80 -15.48
C MET A 120 8.17 10.09 -16.67
N LYS A 121 7.97 10.56 -17.90
CA LYS A 121 8.61 9.95 -19.08
C LYS A 121 10.11 10.22 -19.08
N GLU A 122 10.53 11.46 -18.84
CA GLU A 122 11.95 11.84 -18.80
C GLU A 122 12.72 11.05 -17.74
N VAL A 123 12.14 10.90 -16.55
CA VAL A 123 12.75 10.12 -15.46
C VAL A 123 12.85 8.65 -15.83
N ASN A 124 11.79 8.07 -16.40
CA ASN A 124 11.83 6.67 -16.83
C ASN A 124 12.91 6.44 -17.89
N GLU A 125 13.17 7.42 -18.75
CA GLU A 125 14.29 7.39 -19.70
C GLU A 125 15.64 7.50 -19.01
N LYS A 126 15.82 8.40 -18.03
CA LYS A 126 17.07 8.50 -17.23
C LYS A 126 17.35 7.23 -16.42
N LEU A 127 16.32 6.53 -15.98
CA LEU A 127 16.43 5.28 -15.23
C LEU A 127 16.58 4.04 -16.13
N ARG A 128 16.51 4.18 -17.47
CA ARG A 128 16.76 3.06 -18.41
C ARG A 128 18.21 2.60 -18.26
N GLY A 129 18.38 1.42 -17.66
CA GLY A 129 19.69 0.79 -17.45
C GLY A 129 20.04 0.60 -15.97
N VAL A 130 19.28 1.20 -15.04
CA VAL A 130 19.41 0.89 -13.61
C VAL A 130 18.81 -0.49 -13.34
N GLU A 131 19.53 -1.31 -12.58
CA GLU A 131 19.08 -2.64 -12.21
C GLU A 131 17.77 -2.58 -11.42
N LYS A 132 16.81 -3.45 -11.79
CA LYS A 132 15.46 -3.49 -11.20
C LYS A 132 15.51 -3.66 -9.68
N ASP A 133 16.47 -4.41 -9.16
CA ASP A 133 16.60 -4.66 -7.73
C ASP A 133 17.05 -3.41 -6.96
N VAL A 134 17.91 -2.59 -7.57
CA VAL A 134 18.30 -1.28 -7.02
C VAL A 134 17.09 -0.34 -6.99
N LEU A 135 16.30 -0.30 -8.07
CA LEU A 135 15.07 0.51 -8.13
C LEU A 135 14.05 0.07 -7.08
N ASN A 136 13.84 -1.23 -6.93
CA ASN A 136 12.94 -1.80 -5.92
C ASN A 136 13.43 -1.50 -4.51
N TYR A 137 14.74 -1.52 -4.26
CA TYR A 137 15.30 -1.16 -2.95
C TYR A 137 15.02 0.31 -2.61
N HIS A 138 15.28 1.24 -3.53
CA HIS A 138 15.00 2.66 -3.32
C HIS A 138 13.52 2.94 -3.13
N LYS A 139 12.64 2.28 -3.90
CA LYS A 139 11.19 2.35 -3.71
C LYS A 139 10.78 1.94 -2.29
N ARG A 140 11.33 0.83 -1.78
CA ARG A 140 11.07 0.39 -0.39
C ARG A 140 11.56 1.37 0.66
N LEU A 141 12.72 2.01 0.45
CA LEU A 141 13.22 3.05 1.34
C LEU A 141 12.34 4.30 1.33
N ALA A 142 11.91 4.75 0.15
CA ALA A 142 10.99 5.87 0.00
C ALA A 142 9.66 5.60 0.72
N ILE A 143 9.06 4.43 0.50
CA ILE A 143 7.85 4.01 1.21
C ILE A 143 8.06 3.98 2.73
N THR A 144 9.23 3.49 3.18
CA THR A 144 9.56 3.46 4.61
C THR A 144 9.63 4.87 5.20
N ALA A 145 10.25 5.81 4.49
CA ALA A 145 10.32 7.21 4.89
C ALA A 145 8.93 7.85 4.98
N LEU A 146 8.08 7.62 3.96
CA LEU A 146 6.68 8.09 3.94
C LEU A 146 5.89 7.57 5.14
N VAL A 147 5.93 6.26 5.40
CA VAL A 147 5.23 5.63 6.52
C VAL A 147 5.71 6.15 7.88
N ASN A 148 6.98 6.54 8.00
CA ASN A 148 7.54 7.11 9.23
C ASN A 148 7.06 8.55 9.51
N VAL A 149 6.71 9.31 8.47
CA VAL A 149 6.13 10.66 8.58
C VAL A 149 4.59 10.65 8.50
N ASN A 150 3.96 9.48 8.62
CA ASN A 150 2.51 9.26 8.50
C ASN A 150 1.90 9.63 7.13
N GLU A 151 2.71 9.63 6.07
CA GLU A 151 2.21 9.52 4.71
C GLU A 151 1.98 8.04 4.39
N ILE A 152 0.73 7.58 4.51
CA ILE A 152 0.37 6.15 4.52
C ILE A 152 -0.59 5.74 3.40
N CYS A 153 -1.02 6.67 2.56
CA CYS A 153 -1.90 6.45 1.42
C CYS A 153 -1.10 6.61 0.13
N SER A 154 -1.57 6.10 -1.01
CA SER A 154 -1.00 6.21 -2.37
C SER A 154 0.53 6.05 -2.39
N LEU A 155 1.02 5.09 -1.60
CA LEU A 155 2.45 4.93 -1.31
C LEU A 155 3.23 4.65 -2.59
N ASP A 156 2.68 3.82 -3.48
CA ASP A 156 3.27 3.55 -4.79
C ASP A 156 3.41 4.84 -5.61
N VAL A 157 2.33 5.59 -5.79
CA VAL A 157 2.30 6.82 -6.59
C VAL A 157 3.29 7.85 -6.06
N ILE A 158 3.30 8.10 -4.75
CA ILE A 158 4.20 9.09 -4.14
C ILE A 158 5.64 8.59 -4.19
N SER A 159 5.89 7.31 -3.94
CA SER A 159 7.25 6.77 -4.01
C SER A 159 7.83 6.87 -5.41
N ASP A 160 7.01 6.63 -6.45
CA ASP A 160 7.43 6.75 -7.84
C ASP A 160 7.61 8.23 -8.25
N ALA A 161 6.79 9.15 -7.74
CA ALA A 161 6.99 10.59 -7.91
C ALA A 161 8.24 11.14 -7.17
N LEU A 162 8.56 10.61 -5.98
CA LEU A 162 9.79 10.98 -5.27
C LEU A 162 11.04 10.50 -6.01
N ARG A 163 10.97 9.32 -6.62
CA ARG A 163 12.05 8.82 -7.50
C ARG A 163 12.27 9.75 -8.68
N ALA A 164 11.18 10.29 -9.25
CA ALA A 164 11.25 11.24 -10.35
C ALA A 164 11.98 12.54 -10.01
N ARG A 165 11.92 13.00 -8.76
CA ARG A 165 12.56 14.27 -8.34
C ARG A 165 14.02 14.14 -7.92
N LEU A 166 14.54 12.92 -7.77
CA LEU A 166 15.93 12.66 -7.35
C LEU A 166 16.87 12.36 -8.54
N CYS A 167 16.40 12.53 -9.78
CA CYS A 167 17.12 12.33 -11.05
C CYS A 167 16.99 13.57 -11.95
#